data_AF-A0A964P648-F1
#
_entry.id   AF-A0A964P648-F1
#
_cell.length_a   1.000
_cell.length_b   1.000
_cell.length_c   1.000
_cell.angle_alpha   90.00
_cell.angle_beta   90.00
_cell.angle_gamma   90.00
#
_symmetry.space_group_name_H-M   'P 1'
#
loop_
_entity.id
_entity.type
_entity.pdbx_description
1 polymer ?
#
loop_
_entity_poly.entity_id
_entity_poly.type
_entity_poly.pdbx_seq_one_letter_code
_entity_poly.pdbx_strand_id
1 'polypeptide(L)'
;MDLNTTTWASEFGECASASEALAIIVRAFACDTGTLHLVHADGLLHLAAIVGNFPPPVMDAIRTIPVGKGMAGLAAERRSPVTVCNLQSDSSGDVRPGARATGMEGAIAIPCFGGVDGREVVGVLGVANFAPREFSPSEHLALLACGRAVAARYSSPRG
;
A
#
# COMPACT_ATOMS: atom_id res chain seq x y z
N MET A 1 -15.45 10.21 9.60
CA MET A 1 -14.24 10.60 8.86
C MET A 1 -14.67 10.65 7.41
N ASP A 2 -14.76 11.84 6.84
CA ASP A 2 -15.25 12.00 5.47
C ASP A 2 -14.18 11.49 4.51
N LEU A 3 -14.48 10.43 3.77
CA LEU A 3 -13.58 9.77 2.80
C LEU A 3 -13.40 10.60 1.52
N ASN A 4 -13.36 11.94 1.63
CA ASN A 4 -13.21 12.84 0.49
C ASN A 4 -11.73 13.08 0.16
N THR A 5 -11.41 13.07 -1.13
CA THR A 5 -10.06 13.27 -1.71
C THR A 5 -9.36 14.55 -1.22
N THR A 6 -10.08 15.65 -1.05
CA THR A 6 -9.53 16.95 -0.62
C THR A 6 -8.99 16.92 0.81
N THR A 7 -9.55 16.05 1.66
CA THR A 7 -9.18 15.96 3.08
C THR A 7 -7.78 15.35 3.25
N TRP A 8 -7.48 14.27 2.51
CA TRP A 8 -6.21 13.53 2.65
C TRP A 8 -4.98 14.33 2.22
N ALA A 9 -5.10 15.13 1.16
CA ALA A 9 -3.97 15.94 0.68
C ALA A 9 -3.56 17.01 1.72
N SER A 10 -4.54 17.65 2.37
CA SER A 10 -4.28 18.59 3.46
C SER A 10 -3.69 17.87 4.68
N GLU A 11 -4.33 16.77 5.10
CA GLU A 11 -3.93 16.00 6.28
C GLU A 11 -2.52 15.41 6.15
N PHE A 12 -2.15 14.91 4.97
CA PHE A 12 -0.79 14.39 4.72
C PHE A 12 0.23 15.48 4.42
N GLY A 13 -0.22 16.67 4.01
CA GLY A 13 0.63 17.86 3.91
C GLY A 13 1.18 18.30 5.27
N GLU A 14 0.40 18.11 6.33
CA GLU A 14 0.76 18.42 7.73
C GLU A 14 1.57 17.31 8.41
N CYS A 15 1.55 16.09 7.88
CA CYS A 15 2.33 14.97 8.42
C CYS A 15 3.84 15.25 8.35
N ALA A 16 4.54 14.97 9.44
CA ALA A 16 5.99 15.09 9.53
C ALA A 16 6.73 13.99 8.75
N SER A 17 6.07 12.84 8.49
CA SER A 17 6.69 11.71 7.80
C SER A 17 5.68 10.79 7.10
N ALA A 18 6.20 9.97 6.17
CA ALA A 18 5.44 8.90 5.52
C ALA A 18 4.89 7.85 6.52
N SER A 19 5.60 7.62 7.63
CA SER A 19 5.15 6.71 8.69
C SER A 19 3.94 7.25 9.44
N GLU A 20 3.88 8.56 9.66
CA GLU A 20 2.73 9.21 10.28
C GLU A 20 1.50 9.15 9.37
N ALA A 21 1.66 9.48 8.08
CA ALA A 21 0.58 9.37 7.10
C ALA A 21 0.04 7.93 7.01
N LEU A 22 0.94 6.94 6.97
CA LEU A 22 0.54 5.53 6.96
C LEU A 22 -0.21 5.13 8.25
N ALA A 23 0.23 5.61 9.41
CA ALA A 23 -0.46 5.33 10.68
C ALA A 23 -1.87 5.95 10.73
N ILE A 24 -2.07 7.15 10.15
CA ILE A 24 -3.39 7.75 10.00
C ILE A 24 -4.27 6.88 9.11
N ILE A 25 -3.77 6.44 7.95
CA ILE A 25 -4.51 5.56 7.03
C ILE A 25 -4.91 4.26 7.73
N VAL A 26 -3.96 3.56 8.35
CA VAL A 26 -4.23 2.28 9.03
C VAL A 26 -5.34 2.44 10.08
N ARG A 27 -5.31 3.52 10.87
CA ARG A 27 -6.38 3.82 11.84
C ARG A 27 -7.71 4.17 11.17
N ALA A 28 -7.70 5.04 10.16
CA ALA A 28 -8.91 5.51 9.48
C ALA A 28 -9.70 4.37 8.83
N PHE A 29 -9.00 3.37 8.31
CA PHE A 29 -9.60 2.19 7.68
C PHE A 29 -9.75 1.00 8.64
N ALA A 30 -9.51 1.17 9.95
CA ALA A 30 -9.56 0.08 10.94
C ALA A 30 -8.75 -1.16 10.51
N CYS A 31 -7.57 -0.94 9.95
CA CYS A 31 -6.63 -1.99 9.57
C CYS A 31 -5.66 -2.29 10.71
N ASP A 32 -5.12 -3.50 10.75
CA ASP A 32 -4.15 -3.90 11.79
C ASP A 32 -2.73 -3.48 11.40
N THR A 33 -2.43 -3.53 10.10
CA THR A 33 -1.10 -3.24 9.56
C THR A 33 -1.16 -2.45 8.27
N GLY A 34 -0.03 -1.85 7.91
CA GLY A 34 0.14 -1.17 6.63
C GLY A 34 1.58 -1.11 6.18
N THR A 35 1.77 -0.98 4.88
CA THR A 35 3.07 -0.75 4.24
C THR A 35 2.93 0.33 3.18
N LEU A 36 3.96 1.15 3.04
CA LEU A 36 4.10 2.06 1.92
C LEU A 36 5.43 1.77 1.24
N HIS A 37 5.37 1.49 -0.05
CA HIS A 37 6.54 1.33 -0.90
C HIS A 37 6.60 2.45 -1.93
N LEU A 38 7.80 2.94 -2.22
CA LEU A 38 8.03 3.92 -3.28
C LEU A 38 8.91 3.29 -4.37
N VAL A 39 8.61 3.62 -5.62
CA VAL A 39 9.44 3.21 -6.76
C VAL A 39 10.76 3.99 -6.69
N HIS A 40 11.88 3.27 -6.70
CA HIS A 40 13.21 3.87 -6.68
C HIS A 40 13.89 3.79 -8.06
N ALA A 41 15.08 4.40 -8.20
CA ALA A 41 15.79 4.50 -9.47
C ALA A 41 16.19 3.14 -10.08
N ASP A 42 16.29 2.10 -9.25
CA ASP A 42 16.55 0.72 -9.68
C ASP A 42 15.30 -0.01 -10.22
N GLY A 43 14.15 0.67 -10.27
CA GLY A 43 12.88 0.11 -10.73
C GLY A 43 12.19 -0.80 -9.71
N LEU A 44 12.69 -0.88 -8.48
CA LEU A 44 12.09 -1.68 -7.40
C LEU A 44 11.18 -0.83 -6.51
N LEU A 45 10.25 -1.49 -5.83
CA LEU A 45 9.46 -0.92 -4.76
C LEU A 45 10.23 -1.04 -3.44
N HIS A 46 10.68 0.08 -2.88
CA HIS A 46 11.42 0.16 -1.61
C HIS A 46 10.49 0.55 -0.48
N LEU A 47 10.59 -0.15 0.65
CA LEU A 47 9.78 0.13 1.84
C LEU A 47 10.12 1.51 2.42
N ALA A 48 9.18 2.44 2.35
CA ALA A 48 9.31 3.81 2.86
C ALA A 48 8.68 3.99 4.24
N ALA A 49 7.61 3.24 4.54
CA ALA A 49 6.97 3.24 5.85
C ALA A 49 6.27 1.92 6.14
N ILE A 50 6.13 1.61 7.42
CA ILE A 50 5.47 0.41 7.91
C ILE A 50 4.72 0.68 9.22
N VAL A 51 3.58 0.03 9.39
CA VAL A 51 2.78 0.02 10.63
C VAL A 51 2.41 -1.42 10.94
N GLY A 52 2.62 -1.83 12.19
CA GLY A 52 2.40 -3.20 12.65
C GLY A 52 3.67 -4.04 12.68
N ASN A 53 3.54 -5.30 13.13
CA ASN A 53 4.66 -6.22 13.26
C ASN A 53 4.61 -7.28 12.15
N PHE A 54 5.76 -7.53 11.52
CA PHE A 54 5.90 -8.51 10.45
C PHE A 54 7.05 -9.46 10.83
N PRO A 55 6.90 -10.78 10.62
CA PRO A 55 7.97 -11.73 10.89
C PRO A 55 9.25 -11.40 10.10
N PRO A 56 10.47 -11.68 10.62
CA PRO A 56 11.72 -11.33 9.95
C PRO A 56 11.82 -11.79 8.47
N PRO A 57 11.42 -13.02 8.10
CA PRO A 57 11.44 -13.44 6.69
C PRO A 57 10.50 -12.63 5.79
N VAL A 58 9.38 -12.17 6.35
CA VAL A 58 8.44 -11.29 5.62
C VAL A 58 9.04 -9.90 5.49
N MET A 59 9.62 -9.37 6.57
CA MET A 59 10.31 -8.08 6.55
C MET A 59 11.36 -8.03 5.45
N ASP A 60 12.22 -9.03 5.35
CA ASP A 60 13.25 -9.08 4.31
C ASP A 60 12.66 -9.14 2.90
N ALA A 61 11.55 -9.87 2.72
CA ALA A 61 10.87 -9.95 1.44
C ALA A 61 10.16 -8.65 1.03
N ILE A 62 9.70 -7.84 1.99
CA ILE A 62 9.00 -6.58 1.71
C ILE A 62 9.90 -5.34 1.71
N ARG A 63 11.18 -5.44 2.13
CA ARG A 63 12.13 -4.32 2.03
C ARG A 63 12.27 -3.81 0.60
N THR A 64 12.37 -4.75 -0.34
CA THR A 64 12.48 -4.47 -1.78
C THR A 64 11.63 -5.47 -2.57
N ILE A 65 10.68 -4.97 -3.36
CA ILE A 65 9.74 -5.80 -4.11
C ILE A 65 9.88 -5.47 -5.61
N PRO A 66 10.23 -6.46 -6.47
CA PRO A 66 10.15 -6.28 -7.91
C PRO A 66 8.70 -6.04 -8.38
N VAL A 67 8.55 -5.16 -9.36
CA VAL A 67 7.29 -5.00 -10.09
C VAL A 67 6.83 -6.35 -10.66
N GLY A 68 5.52 -6.62 -10.60
CA GLY A 68 4.91 -7.90 -11.00
C GLY A 68 5.08 -9.05 -10.01
N LYS A 69 5.71 -8.84 -8.85
CA LYS A 69 5.98 -9.94 -7.89
C LYS A 69 5.31 -9.74 -6.52
N GLY A 70 4.29 -10.55 -6.25
CA GLY A 70 3.47 -10.45 -5.02
C GLY A 70 2.49 -9.29 -5.10
N MET A 71 1.60 -9.17 -4.11
CA MET A 71 0.50 -8.19 -4.15
C MET A 71 0.94 -6.76 -4.49
N ALA A 72 1.98 -6.24 -3.82
CA ALA A 72 2.43 -4.87 -4.07
C ALA A 72 3.04 -4.72 -5.47
N GLY A 73 3.90 -5.65 -5.89
CA GLY A 73 4.48 -5.65 -7.23
C GLY A 73 3.41 -5.75 -8.33
N LEU A 74 2.39 -6.58 -8.13
CA LEU A 74 1.27 -6.75 -9.06
C LEU A 74 0.37 -5.51 -9.11
N ALA A 75 0.10 -4.84 -7.99
CA ALA A 75 -0.66 -3.59 -7.98
C ALA A 75 0.06 -2.50 -8.79
N ALA A 76 1.40 -2.44 -8.69
CA ALA A 76 2.21 -1.55 -9.50
C ALA A 76 2.17 -1.90 -10.99
N GLU A 77 2.36 -3.18 -11.34
CA GLU A 77 2.37 -3.68 -12.72
C GLU A 77 1.03 -3.49 -13.41
N ARG A 78 -0.06 -3.93 -12.76
CA ARG A 78 -1.43 -3.87 -13.29
C ARG A 78 -2.01 -2.47 -13.26
N ARG A 79 -1.39 -1.54 -12.51
CA ARG A 79 -1.87 -0.18 -12.28
C ARG A 79 -3.30 -0.19 -11.75
N SER A 80 -3.61 -1.17 -10.90
CA SER A 80 -4.93 -1.38 -10.32
C SER A 80 -4.82 -2.02 -8.93
N PRO A 81 -5.83 -1.85 -8.06
CA PRO A 81 -5.86 -2.54 -6.77
C PRO A 81 -5.77 -4.06 -6.90
N VAL A 82 -4.99 -4.68 -6.02
CA VAL A 82 -4.95 -6.13 -5.80
C VAL A 82 -5.50 -6.40 -4.40
N THR A 83 -6.53 -7.22 -4.30
CA THR A 83 -7.21 -7.54 -3.03
C THR A 83 -7.27 -9.04 -2.81
N VAL A 84 -7.22 -9.46 -1.55
CA VAL A 84 -7.41 -10.85 -1.13
C VAL A 84 -8.30 -10.85 0.10
N CYS A 85 -9.42 -11.57 0.03
CA CYS A 85 -10.35 -11.69 1.16
C CYS A 85 -9.77 -12.56 2.28
N ASN A 86 -8.97 -13.58 1.90
CA ASN A 86 -8.20 -14.40 2.83
C ASN A 86 -6.87 -14.85 2.20
N LEU A 87 -5.78 -14.22 2.60
CA LEU A 87 -4.41 -14.51 2.18
C LEU A 87 -3.99 -15.94 2.55
N GLN A 88 -4.53 -16.51 3.63
CA GLN A 88 -4.22 -17.87 4.09
C GLN A 88 -4.84 -18.96 3.22
N SER A 89 -5.91 -18.66 2.47
CA SER A 89 -6.56 -19.62 1.56
C SER A 89 -6.51 -19.20 0.10
N ASP A 90 -5.88 -18.07 -0.23
CA ASP A 90 -5.78 -17.57 -1.60
C ASP A 90 -5.12 -18.59 -2.53
N SER A 91 -5.72 -18.80 -3.70
CA SER A 91 -5.22 -19.70 -4.75
C SER A 91 -5.01 -18.97 -6.08
N SER A 92 -5.17 -17.64 -6.11
CA SER A 92 -5.00 -16.83 -7.32
C SER A 92 -3.56 -16.83 -7.86
N GLY A 93 -2.58 -17.08 -6.99
CA GLY A 93 -1.16 -16.97 -7.29
C GLY A 93 -0.60 -15.55 -7.12
N ASP A 94 -1.43 -14.58 -6.76
CA ASP A 94 -1.03 -13.19 -6.56
C ASP A 94 -0.25 -12.98 -5.24
N VAL A 95 -0.40 -13.91 -4.29
CA VAL A 95 0.26 -13.90 -2.98
C VAL A 95 1.54 -14.73 -2.99
N ARG A 96 2.67 -14.15 -2.52
CA ARG A 96 3.92 -14.91 -2.35
C ARG A 96 3.78 -15.93 -1.21
N PRO A 97 4.36 -17.14 -1.32
CA PRO A 97 4.28 -18.15 -0.26
C PRO A 97 4.70 -17.63 1.13
N GLY A 98 5.76 -16.81 1.19
CA GLY A 98 6.24 -16.22 2.45
C GLY A 98 5.27 -15.24 3.09
N ALA A 99 4.34 -14.63 2.34
CA ALA A 99 3.37 -13.70 2.89
C ALA A 99 2.39 -14.38 3.85
N ARG A 100 2.14 -15.69 3.71
CA ARG A 100 1.27 -16.44 4.64
C ARG A 100 1.81 -16.45 6.07
N ALA A 101 3.12 -16.35 6.24
CA ALA A 101 3.76 -16.33 7.55
C ALA A 101 3.33 -15.13 8.41
N THR A 102 2.74 -14.08 7.82
CA THR A 102 2.20 -12.95 8.60
C THR A 102 0.98 -13.31 9.44
N GLY A 103 0.27 -14.40 9.09
CA GLY A 103 -1.03 -14.71 9.68
C GLY A 103 -2.15 -13.74 9.29
N MET A 104 -1.91 -12.83 8.33
CA MET A 104 -2.93 -11.91 7.84
C MET A 104 -3.91 -12.64 6.93
N GLU A 105 -5.14 -12.13 6.86
CA GLU A 105 -6.21 -12.71 6.04
C GLU A 105 -6.73 -11.68 5.03
N GLY A 106 -7.47 -10.65 5.44
CA GLY A 106 -7.96 -9.61 4.53
C GLY A 106 -6.86 -8.59 4.20
N ALA A 107 -6.54 -8.40 2.92
CA ALA A 107 -5.50 -7.45 2.51
C ALA A 107 -5.80 -6.78 1.17
N ILE A 108 -5.40 -5.51 1.03
CA ILE A 108 -5.47 -4.76 -0.22
C ILE A 108 -4.16 -3.99 -0.46
N ALA A 109 -3.68 -4.02 -1.69
CA ALA A 109 -2.58 -3.20 -2.18
C ALA A 109 -3.08 -2.31 -3.33
N ILE A 110 -2.88 -1.00 -3.22
CA ILE A 110 -3.28 -0.02 -4.24
C ILE A 110 -2.05 0.70 -4.81
N PRO A 111 -2.04 0.99 -6.13
CA PRO A 111 -0.99 1.83 -6.72
C PRO A 111 -1.15 3.29 -6.27
N CYS A 112 -0.02 3.92 -5.95
CA CYS A 112 0.07 5.35 -5.69
C CYS A 112 0.43 6.07 -7.00
N PHE A 113 -0.51 6.87 -7.51
CA PHE A 113 -0.31 7.59 -8.77
C PHE A 113 0.19 9.02 -8.55
N GLY A 114 1.26 9.39 -9.27
CA GLY A 114 1.91 10.70 -9.24
C GLY A 114 2.52 11.06 -10.59
N GLY A 115 3.62 11.83 -10.57
CA GLY A 115 4.26 12.35 -11.78
C GLY A 115 3.55 13.58 -12.36
N VAL A 116 4.09 14.12 -13.46
CA VAL A 116 3.65 15.39 -14.07
C VAL A 116 2.18 15.36 -14.49
N ASP A 117 1.70 14.22 -14.99
CA ASP A 117 0.32 14.02 -15.45
C ASP A 117 -0.57 13.27 -14.45
N GLY A 118 -0.03 12.91 -13.28
CA GLY A 118 -0.75 12.15 -12.25
C GLY A 118 -1.08 10.70 -12.64
N ARG A 119 -0.40 10.14 -13.67
CA ARG A 119 -0.64 8.77 -14.17
C ARG A 119 0.51 7.82 -13.89
N GLU A 120 1.64 8.29 -13.42
CA GLU A 120 2.77 7.41 -13.13
C GLU A 120 2.57 6.65 -11.81
N VAL A 121 2.85 5.35 -11.79
CA VAL A 121 2.92 4.62 -10.51
C VAL A 121 4.25 4.97 -9.86
N VAL A 122 4.19 5.71 -8.76
CA VAL A 122 5.37 6.14 -7.99
C VAL A 122 5.52 5.38 -6.67
N GLY A 123 4.58 4.51 -6.36
CA GLY A 123 4.60 3.68 -5.16
C GLY A 123 3.38 2.78 -5.04
N VAL A 124 3.27 2.08 -3.92
CA VAL A 124 2.16 1.20 -3.57
C VAL A 124 1.87 1.33 -2.09
N LEU A 125 0.58 1.47 -1.75
CA LEU A 125 0.07 1.47 -0.38
C LEU A 125 -0.64 0.14 -0.13
N GLY A 126 -0.22 -0.59 0.89
CA GLY A 126 -0.87 -1.82 1.33
C GLY A 126 -1.42 -1.69 2.74
N VAL A 127 -2.62 -2.23 2.98
CA VAL A 127 -3.20 -2.39 4.32
C VAL A 127 -3.79 -3.78 4.49
N ALA A 128 -3.73 -4.32 5.71
CA ALA A 128 -4.18 -5.68 5.99
C ALA A 128 -4.75 -5.84 7.41
N ASN A 129 -5.57 -6.87 7.56
CA ASN A 129 -6.16 -7.32 8.82
C ASN A 129 -5.81 -8.79 9.12
N PHE A 130 -5.80 -9.14 10.41
CA PHE A 130 -5.67 -10.53 10.86
C PHE A 130 -6.97 -11.33 10.69
N ALA A 131 -8.11 -10.64 10.59
CA ALA A 131 -9.39 -11.25 10.26
C ALA A 131 -9.65 -11.20 8.74
N PRO A 132 -10.43 -12.15 8.18
CA PRO A 132 -10.85 -12.06 6.80
C PRO A 132 -11.69 -10.80 6.61
N ARG A 133 -11.43 -10.08 5.52
CA ARG A 133 -12.09 -8.81 5.21
C ARG A 133 -12.18 -8.62 3.72
N GLU A 134 -13.35 -8.15 3.30
CA GLU A 134 -13.58 -7.63 1.96
C GLU A 134 -13.63 -6.10 2.04
N PHE A 135 -12.76 -5.43 1.27
CA PHE A 135 -12.77 -3.98 1.16
C PHE A 135 -13.86 -3.55 0.19
N SER A 136 -14.74 -2.66 0.62
CA SER A 136 -15.85 -2.17 -0.20
C SER A 136 -15.37 -1.29 -1.36
N PRO A 137 -16.18 -1.11 -2.43
CA PRO A 137 -15.84 -0.21 -3.52
C PRO A 137 -15.52 1.23 -3.07
N SER A 138 -16.21 1.74 -2.04
CA SER A 138 -15.91 3.06 -1.49
C SER A 138 -14.56 3.11 -0.77
N GLU A 139 -14.17 2.05 -0.08
CA GLU A 139 -12.85 1.95 0.54
C GLU A 139 -11.75 1.86 -0.51
N HIS A 140 -11.97 1.14 -1.61
CA HIS A 140 -11.03 1.11 -2.73
C HIS A 140 -10.77 2.52 -3.28
N LEU A 141 -11.83 3.30 -3.52
CA LEU A 141 -11.72 4.67 -4.01
C LEU A 141 -11.02 5.59 -2.99
N ALA A 142 -11.35 5.45 -1.70
CA ALA A 142 -10.74 6.24 -0.65
C ALA A 142 -9.24 5.90 -0.45
N LEU A 143 -8.87 4.63 -0.53
CA LEU A 143 -7.46 4.20 -0.48
C LEU A 143 -6.67 4.68 -1.70
N LEU A 144 -7.28 4.66 -2.90
CA LEU A 144 -6.67 5.25 -4.10
C LEU A 144 -6.45 6.76 -3.95
N ALA A 145 -7.40 7.47 -3.32
CA ALA A 145 -7.25 8.88 -2.99
C ALA A 145 -6.08 9.10 -2.01
N CYS A 146 -5.98 8.28 -0.96
CA CYS A 146 -4.85 8.30 -0.04
C CYS A 146 -3.51 8.08 -0.77
N GLY A 147 -3.45 7.09 -1.68
CA GLY A 147 -2.27 6.80 -2.48
C GLY A 147 -1.81 7.97 -3.34
N ARG A 148 -2.74 8.73 -3.94
CA ARG A 148 -2.43 9.96 -4.67
C ARG A 148 -1.89 11.07 -3.76
N ALA A 149 -2.49 11.25 -2.58
CA ALA A 149 -2.02 12.25 -1.63
C ALA A 149 -0.62 11.92 -1.09
N VAL A 150 -0.36 10.65 -0.78
CA VAL A 150 0.97 10.15 -0.38
C VAL A 150 1.98 10.33 -1.51
N ALA A 151 1.63 9.99 -2.74
CA ALA A 151 2.49 10.20 -3.91
C ALA A 151 2.90 11.67 -4.04
N ALA A 152 1.94 12.59 -4.02
CA ALA A 152 2.20 14.03 -4.16
C ALA A 152 3.18 14.58 -3.11
N ARG A 153 3.20 13.99 -1.91
CA ARG A 153 4.03 14.46 -0.80
C ARG A 153 5.40 13.80 -0.69
N TYR A 154 5.49 12.52 -1.06
CA TYR A 154 6.65 11.68 -0.74
C TYR A 154 7.36 11.08 -1.96
N SER A 155 6.82 11.21 -3.18
CA SER A 155 7.60 10.90 -4.37
C SER A 155 8.60 12.03 -4.63
N SER A 156 9.89 11.77 -4.44
CA SER A 156 10.96 12.72 -4.85
C SER A 156 10.88 13.01 -6.35
N PRO A 157 11.31 14.20 -6.81
CA PRO A 157 11.50 14.44 -8.23
C PRO A 157 12.52 13.42 -8.74
N ARG A 158 12.19 12.72 -9.82
CA ARG A 158 13.18 11.93 -10.55
C ARG A 158 14.19 12.92 -11.10
N GLY A 159 15.36 12.96 -10.47
CA GLY A 159 16.53 13.70 -10.98
C GLY A 159 17.04 13.09 -12.28
#